data_AF-A0A7S2B9M2-F1
#
_entry.id   AF-A0A7S2B9M2-F1
#
_cell.length_a   1.000
_cell.length_b   1.000
_cell.length_c   1.000
_cell.angle_alpha   90.00
_cell.angle_beta   90.00
_cell.angle_gamma   90.00
#
_symmetry.space_group_name_H-M   'P 1'
#
loop_
_entity.id
_entity.type
_entity.pdbx_description
1 polymer ?
#
loop_
_entity_poly.entity_id
_entity_poly.type
_entity_poly.pdbx_seq_one_letter_code
_entity_poly.pdbx_strand_id
1 'polypeptide(L)'
;LATPVIASQVMESAMATGAVCFFVTFSLWCLLYIALEIDQPFGEDANDLPIPEMASMMNNSLRRLVNPHTQHLPEFAYDHYIHSPCPLESWGAHAGKATIEVADRRYAADFSKRRRNRPPTLSQPAFQSEAVNRVTSDPSSTPRISHRHSTAPPDCRSPDPGSPSSRQPGVHSPKPPP
;
A
#
# COMPACT_ATOMS: atom_id res chain seq x y z
N LEU A 1 1.87 37.36 18.58
CA LEU A 1 1.73 38.68 19.24
C LEU A 1 2.63 39.77 18.64
N ALA A 2 3.76 39.44 17.99
CA ALA A 2 4.63 40.46 17.37
C ALA A 2 4.02 41.13 16.12
N THR A 3 3.19 40.42 15.35
CA THR A 3 2.62 40.89 14.08
C THR A 3 1.88 42.24 14.17
N PRO A 4 0.92 42.48 15.09
CA PRO A 4 0.25 43.77 15.20
C PRO A 4 1.17 44.91 15.65
N VAL A 5 2.16 44.61 16.50
CA VAL A 5 3.14 45.61 16.98
C VAL A 5 4.02 46.09 15.84
N ILE A 6 4.45 45.19 14.97
CA ILE A 6 5.26 45.54 13.78
C ILE A 6 4.37 46.25 12.74
N ALA A 7 3.16 45.76 12.51
CA ALA A 7 2.25 46.35 11.53
C ALA A 7 1.86 47.80 11.88
N SER A 8 1.67 48.13 13.16
CA SER A 8 1.34 49.49 13.60
C SER A 8 2.48 50.49 13.41
N GLN A 9 3.73 50.03 13.29
CA GLN A 9 4.89 50.90 13.02
C GLN A 9 5.09 51.16 11.53
N VAL A 10 4.58 50.27 10.67
CA VAL A 10 4.77 50.33 9.22
C VAL A 10 3.59 51.00 8.51
N MET A 11 2.39 50.95 9.10
CA MET A 11 1.17 51.47 8.47
C MET A 11 0.58 52.65 9.24
N GLU A 12 0.31 53.74 8.52
CA GLU A 12 -0.29 54.94 9.08
C GLU A 12 -1.83 54.85 9.20
N SER A 13 -2.47 53.94 8.43
CA SER A 13 -3.93 53.78 8.45
C SER A 13 -4.37 52.61 9.34
N ALA A 14 -5.28 52.90 10.28
CA ALA A 14 -5.79 51.92 11.23
C ALA A 14 -6.57 50.77 10.55
N MET A 15 -7.35 51.08 9.51
CA MET A 15 -8.10 50.08 8.77
C MET A 15 -7.20 49.10 8.00
N ALA A 16 -6.14 49.60 7.34
CA ALA A 16 -5.22 48.71 6.62
C ALA A 16 -4.44 47.83 7.61
N THR A 17 -4.01 48.40 8.74
CA THR A 17 -3.33 47.64 9.80
C THR A 17 -4.20 46.49 10.32
N GLY A 18 -5.48 46.77 10.57
CA GLY A 18 -6.45 45.75 11.00
C GLY A 18 -6.66 44.66 9.96
N ALA A 19 -6.83 45.04 8.68
CA ALA A 19 -6.99 44.08 7.59
C ALA A 19 -5.77 43.17 7.43
N VAL A 20 -4.55 43.74 7.45
CA VAL A 20 -3.30 42.97 7.35
C VAL A 20 -3.15 42.01 8.52
N CYS A 21 -3.40 42.46 9.76
CA CYS A 21 -3.32 41.59 10.92
C CYS A 21 -4.34 40.44 10.85
N PHE A 22 -5.56 40.71 10.37
CA PHE A 22 -6.58 39.70 10.14
C PHE A 22 -6.12 38.67 9.11
N PHE A 23 -5.67 39.10 7.92
CA PHE A 23 -5.23 38.18 6.87
C PHE A 23 -4.02 37.35 7.28
N VAL A 24 -3.03 37.94 7.96
CA VAL A 24 -1.84 37.19 8.42
C VAL A 24 -2.22 36.18 9.49
N THR A 25 -3.09 36.54 10.44
CA THR A 25 -3.52 35.60 11.48
C THR A 25 -4.40 34.50 10.87
N PHE A 26 -5.33 34.87 9.99
CA PHE A 26 -6.19 33.93 9.28
C PHE A 26 -5.40 32.96 8.42
N SER A 27 -4.41 33.43 7.65
CA SER A 27 -3.57 32.55 6.83
C SER A 27 -2.75 31.58 7.67
N LEU A 28 -2.24 32.02 8.83
CA LEU A 28 -1.55 31.14 9.78
C LEU A 28 -2.49 30.07 10.36
N TRP A 29 -3.73 30.42 10.70
CA TRP A 29 -4.73 29.44 11.13
C TRP A 29 -5.07 28.46 10.01
N CYS A 30 -5.32 28.93 8.80
CA CYS A 30 -5.57 28.06 7.65
C CYS A 30 -4.40 27.11 7.40
N LEU A 31 -3.15 27.60 7.47
CA LEU A 31 -1.96 26.78 7.30
C LEU A 31 -1.81 25.75 8.42
N LEU A 32 -2.13 26.12 9.66
CA LEU A 32 -2.15 25.19 10.79
C LEU A 32 -3.18 24.08 10.57
N TYR A 33 -4.40 24.40 10.12
CA TYR A 33 -5.41 23.39 9.83
C TYR A 33 -4.97 22.46 8.70
N ILE A 34 -4.42 23.00 7.61
CA ILE A 34 -3.88 22.17 6.52
C ILE A 34 -2.77 21.24 7.04
N ALA A 35 -1.88 21.75 7.90
CA ALA A 35 -0.82 20.93 8.48
C ALA A 35 -1.38 19.80 9.37
N LEU A 36 -2.40 20.09 10.17
CA LEU A 36 -3.06 19.08 11.01
C LEU A 36 -3.71 17.97 10.17
N GLU A 37 -4.35 18.32 9.04
CA GLU A 37 -4.90 17.33 8.12
C GLU A 37 -3.79 16.46 7.48
N ILE A 38 -2.66 17.07 7.10
CA ILE A 38 -1.53 16.33 6.50
C ILE A 38 -0.85 15.39 7.51
N ASP A 39 -0.80 15.76 8.79
CA ASP A 39 -0.20 14.94 9.85
C ASP A 39 -1.03 13.69 10.18
N GLN A 40 -2.30 13.63 9.75
CA GLN A 40 -3.19 12.48 9.93
C GLN A 40 -3.62 11.85 8.59
N PRO A 41 -2.70 11.32 7.77
CA PRO A 41 -2.98 10.84 6.42
C PRO A 41 -3.82 9.54 6.34
N PHE A 42 -4.29 9.05 7.49
CA PHE A 42 -5.01 7.79 7.67
C PHE A 42 -6.35 8.00 8.40
N GLY A 43 -6.92 9.21 8.32
CA GLY A 43 -8.22 9.52 8.88
C GLY A 43 -9.38 8.94 8.05
N GLU A 44 -10.55 9.58 8.18
CA GLU A 44 -11.78 9.26 7.47
C GLU A 44 -12.25 10.39 6.53
N ASP A 45 -11.38 11.38 6.28
CA ASP A 45 -11.63 12.50 5.41
C ASP A 45 -11.62 12.10 3.93
N ALA A 46 -12.31 12.88 3.09
CA ALA A 46 -12.40 12.59 1.65
C ALA A 46 -11.04 12.63 0.93
N ASN A 47 -10.03 13.25 1.54
CA ASN A 47 -8.66 13.32 1.02
C ASN A 47 -7.71 12.30 1.66
N ASP A 48 -8.20 11.43 2.54
CA ASP A 48 -7.39 10.39 3.16
C ASP A 48 -7.10 9.23 2.22
N LEU A 49 -6.07 8.48 2.59
CA LEU A 49 -5.64 7.33 1.82
C LEU A 49 -6.60 6.15 2.06
N PRO A 50 -7.05 5.41 1.03
CA PRO A 50 -7.96 4.27 1.20
C PRO A 50 -7.21 3.04 1.74
N ILE A 51 -6.88 3.08 3.04
CA ILE A 51 -6.15 2.02 3.75
C ILE A 51 -6.82 0.65 3.64
N PRO A 52 -8.16 0.51 3.73
CA PRO A 52 -8.80 -0.80 3.56
C PRO A 52 -8.53 -1.43 2.19
N GLU A 53 -8.52 -0.62 1.12
CA GLU A 53 -8.25 -1.10 -0.23
C GLU A 53 -6.78 -1.50 -0.38
N MET A 54 -5.86 -0.66 0.08
CA MET A 54 -4.43 -0.94 0.03
C MET A 54 -4.05 -2.18 0.84
N ALA A 55 -4.63 -2.35 2.03
CA ALA A 55 -4.43 -3.54 2.85
C ALA A 55 -4.98 -4.80 2.16
N SER A 56 -6.13 -4.71 1.51
CA SER A 56 -6.69 -5.80 0.69
C SER A 56 -5.76 -6.18 -0.47
N MET A 57 -5.21 -5.18 -1.17
CA MET A 57 -4.24 -5.41 -2.26
C MET A 57 -2.95 -6.06 -1.76
N MET A 58 -2.44 -5.65 -0.60
CA MET A 58 -1.28 -6.27 0.02
C MET A 58 -1.57 -7.73 0.37
N ASN A 59 -2.71 -8.01 1.01
CA ASN A 59 -3.13 -9.37 1.35
C ASN A 59 -3.28 -10.26 0.11
N ASN A 60 -3.85 -9.72 -0.98
CA ASN A 60 -3.94 -10.43 -2.25
C ASN A 60 -2.56 -10.73 -2.86
N SER A 61 -1.61 -9.82 -2.71
CA SER A 61 -0.23 -10.02 -3.17
C SER A 61 0.47 -11.11 -2.34
N LEU A 62 0.30 -11.09 -1.02
CA LEU A 62 0.82 -12.15 -0.14
C LEU A 62 0.21 -13.52 -0.48
N ARG A 63 -1.10 -13.57 -0.73
CA ARG A 63 -1.78 -14.80 -1.19
C ARG A 63 -1.20 -15.33 -2.50
N ARG A 64 -0.86 -14.44 -3.44
CA ARG A 64 -0.20 -14.82 -4.69
C ARG A 64 1.21 -15.37 -4.44
N LEU A 65 1.98 -14.76 -3.54
CA LEU A 65 3.33 -15.22 -3.20
C LEU A 65 3.34 -16.58 -2.49
N VAL A 66 2.31 -16.91 -1.72
CA VAL A 66 2.19 -18.23 -1.09
C VAL A 66 1.78 -19.32 -2.11
N ASN A 67 1.34 -18.95 -3.31
CA ASN A 67 0.96 -19.92 -4.33
C ASN A 67 2.18 -20.77 -4.73
N PRO A 68 2.08 -22.12 -4.72
CA PRO A 68 3.19 -23.01 -5.09
C PRO A 68 3.81 -22.69 -6.46
N HIS A 69 3.02 -22.20 -7.42
CA HIS A 69 3.54 -21.82 -8.74
C HIS A 69 4.51 -20.64 -8.69
N THR A 70 4.39 -19.76 -7.70
CA THR A 70 5.32 -18.63 -7.50
C THR A 70 6.53 -18.98 -6.64
N GLN A 71 6.50 -20.14 -5.98
CA GLN A 71 7.64 -20.68 -5.22
C GLN A 71 8.67 -21.37 -6.13
N HIS A 72 8.29 -21.69 -7.37
CA HIS A 72 9.21 -22.20 -8.37
C HIS A 72 9.74 -21.05 -9.22
N LEU A 73 11.07 -20.89 -9.21
CA LEU A 73 11.74 -19.97 -10.12
C LEU A 73 11.50 -20.45 -11.55
N PRO A 74 11.07 -19.59 -12.49
CA PRO A 74 10.98 -19.99 -13.89
C PRO A 74 12.36 -20.42 -14.39
N GLU A 75 12.41 -21.54 -15.11
CA GLU A 75 13.65 -21.99 -15.72
C GLU A 75 14.04 -21.04 -16.85
N PHE A 76 15.22 -20.45 -16.73
CA PHE A 76 15.75 -19.57 -17.77
C PHE A 76 16.40 -20.43 -18.85
N ALA A 77 15.69 -20.61 -19.97
CA ALA A 77 16.25 -21.23 -21.17
C ALA A 77 17.00 -20.16 -21.98
N TYR A 78 18.33 -20.23 -21.97
CA TYR A 78 19.17 -19.33 -22.76
C TYR A 78 19.06 -19.67 -24.26
N ASP A 79 18.29 -18.87 -25.00
CA ASP A 79 18.33 -18.83 -26.47
C ASP A 79 19.42 -17.86 -26.96
N HIS A 80 20.43 -18.36 -27.68
CA HIS A 80 21.54 -17.56 -28.21
C HIS A 80 21.11 -16.53 -29.26
N TYR A 81 20.05 -16.81 -30.04
CA TYR A 81 19.59 -15.92 -31.10
C TYR A 81 18.80 -14.72 -30.57
N ILE A 82 18.15 -14.89 -29.41
CA ILE A 82 17.32 -13.85 -28.77
C ILE A 82 18.09 -13.16 -27.64
N HIS A 83 18.85 -13.92 -26.85
CA HIS A 83 19.69 -13.43 -25.76
C HIS A 83 21.16 -13.29 -26.17
N SER A 84 21.40 -13.02 -27.47
CA SER A 84 22.68 -12.48 -27.90
C SER A 84 23.08 -11.38 -26.94
N PRO A 85 24.33 -11.35 -26.44
CA PRO A 85 24.76 -10.38 -25.45
C PRO A 85 24.35 -9.01 -25.97
N CYS A 86 23.34 -8.42 -25.32
CA CYS A 86 23.01 -7.02 -25.54
C CYS A 86 24.35 -6.32 -25.36
N PRO A 87 24.87 -5.61 -26.37
CA PRO A 87 26.12 -4.91 -26.22
C PRO A 87 25.98 -4.11 -24.94
N LEU A 88 26.75 -4.46 -23.91
CA LEU A 88 27.03 -3.60 -22.79
C LEU A 88 27.89 -2.47 -23.37
N GLU A 89 27.28 -1.70 -24.27
CA GLU A 89 27.81 -0.46 -24.75
C GLU A 89 27.89 0.39 -23.49
N SER A 90 29.12 0.53 -23.05
CA SER A 90 29.54 1.00 -21.74
C SER A 90 28.70 2.18 -21.26
N TRP A 91 27.69 1.91 -20.42
CA TRP A 91 27.02 2.95 -19.64
C TRP A 91 28.00 3.71 -18.72
N GLY A 92 29.24 3.21 -18.56
CA GLY A 92 30.32 3.87 -17.83
C GLY A 92 31.33 4.68 -18.66
N ALA A 93 31.41 4.59 -20.00
CA ALA A 93 32.48 5.30 -20.73
C ALA A 93 32.14 6.74 -21.15
N HIS A 94 30.86 7.12 -21.10
CA HIS A 94 30.41 8.50 -21.35
C HIS A 94 29.85 9.22 -20.11
N ALA A 95 29.89 8.59 -18.93
CA ALA A 95 29.48 9.19 -17.65
C ALA A 95 30.48 10.24 -17.10
N GLY A 96 31.44 10.67 -17.91
CA GLY A 96 32.24 11.86 -17.67
C GLY A 96 31.90 12.93 -18.70
N LYS A 97 31.03 13.88 -18.34
CA LYS A 97 30.80 15.22 -18.95
C LYS A 97 29.54 15.45 -19.81
N ALA A 98 28.56 14.55 -19.89
CA ALA A 98 27.27 14.85 -20.54
C ALA A 98 26.10 14.84 -19.53
N THR A 99 25.90 16.01 -18.91
CA THR A 99 24.59 16.60 -18.57
C THR A 99 23.43 15.67 -18.19
N ILE A 100 23.19 15.59 -16.87
CA ILE A 100 21.96 15.12 -16.20
C ILE A 100 20.69 15.90 -16.65
N GLU A 101 20.83 16.97 -17.43
CA GLU A 101 19.74 17.88 -17.79
C GLU A 101 18.78 17.37 -18.90
N VAL A 102 19.13 16.32 -19.65
CA VAL A 102 18.37 15.91 -20.85
C VAL A 102 17.50 14.66 -20.65
N ALA A 103 17.83 13.80 -19.68
CA ALA A 103 17.05 12.59 -19.40
C ALA A 103 15.70 12.90 -18.73
N ASP A 104 15.62 13.99 -17.96
CA ASP A 104 14.40 14.35 -17.21
C ASP A 104 13.27 14.86 -18.13
N ARG A 105 13.62 15.60 -19.19
CA ARG A 105 12.62 16.13 -20.15
C ARG A 105 11.96 15.07 -21.01
N ARG A 106 12.67 14.00 -21.37
CA ARG A 106 12.10 12.92 -22.19
C ARG A 106 11.21 11.98 -21.38
N TYR A 107 11.57 11.70 -20.13
CA TYR A 107 10.72 10.86 -19.27
C TYR A 107 9.40 11.56 -18.88
N ALA A 108 9.44 12.88 -18.62
CA ALA A 108 8.24 13.67 -18.34
C ALA A 108 7.27 13.79 -19.55
N ALA A 109 7.81 13.90 -20.77
CA ALA A 109 7.00 13.99 -21.99
C ALA A 109 6.29 12.68 -22.35
N ASP A 110 6.89 11.53 -22.01
CA ASP A 110 6.30 10.23 -22.31
C ASP A 110 5.24 9.81 -21.28
N PHE A 111 5.44 10.18 -20.00
CA PHE A 111 4.45 9.94 -18.94
C PHE A 111 3.16 10.75 -19.15
N SER A 112 3.26 11.99 -19.65
CA SER A 112 2.11 12.84 -19.96
C SER A 112 1.31 12.36 -21.19
N LYS A 113 1.95 11.68 -22.15
CA LYS A 113 1.25 11.01 -23.27
C LYS A 113 0.49 9.76 -22.81
N ARG A 114 1.05 8.97 -21.89
CA ARG A 114 0.37 7.76 -21.36
C ARG A 114 -0.88 8.08 -20.52
N ARG A 115 -0.94 9.22 -19.84
CA ARG A 115 -2.18 9.66 -19.15
C ARG A 115 -3.31 10.04 -20.11
N ARG A 116 -2.99 10.49 -21.33
CA ARG A 116 -4.00 10.98 -22.31
C ARG A 116 -4.61 9.85 -23.15
N ASN A 117 -3.88 8.75 -23.33
CA ASN A 117 -4.33 7.57 -24.08
C ASN A 117 -4.70 6.39 -23.20
N ARG A 118 -5.10 6.62 -21.93
CA ARG A 118 -5.73 5.56 -21.15
C ARG A 118 -7.03 5.22 -21.87
N PRO A 119 -7.20 4.00 -22.44
CA PRO A 119 -8.45 3.62 -23.05
C PRO A 119 -9.57 3.83 -22.02
N PRO A 120 -10.75 4.33 -22.42
CA PRO A 120 -11.88 4.44 -21.52
C PRO A 120 -12.06 3.07 -20.90
N THR A 121 -12.00 3.06 -19.57
CA THR A 121 -12.16 1.90 -18.72
C THR A 121 -13.23 1.00 -19.32
N LEU A 122 -12.81 -0.15 -19.86
CA LEU A 122 -13.72 -1.27 -20.09
C LEU A 122 -14.44 -1.42 -18.77
N SER A 123 -15.74 -1.12 -18.78
CA SER A 123 -16.63 -1.21 -17.63
C SER A 123 -16.23 -2.45 -16.85
N GLN A 124 -15.60 -2.24 -15.70
CA GLN A 124 -15.42 -3.31 -14.75
C GLN A 124 -16.83 -3.90 -14.60
N PRO A 125 -17.03 -5.20 -14.89
CA PRO A 125 -18.32 -5.79 -14.59
C PRO A 125 -18.56 -5.46 -13.13
N ALA A 126 -19.72 -4.86 -12.85
CA ALA A 126 -20.19 -4.61 -11.51
C ALA A 126 -20.07 -5.95 -10.76
N PHE A 127 -18.96 -6.15 -10.07
CA PHE A 127 -18.76 -7.31 -9.23
C PHE A 127 -19.63 -7.00 -8.03
N GLN A 128 -20.87 -7.47 -8.14
CA GLN A 128 -21.95 -7.23 -7.20
C GLN A 128 -21.42 -7.40 -5.78
N SER A 129 -21.37 -6.29 -5.07
CA SER A 129 -21.19 -6.19 -3.63
C SER A 129 -22.43 -6.74 -2.88
N GLU A 130 -23.10 -7.78 -3.40
CA GLU A 130 -24.33 -8.34 -2.83
C GLU A 130 -24.07 -9.50 -1.85
N ALA A 131 -22.83 -9.96 -1.68
CA ALA A 131 -22.54 -11.09 -0.79
C ALA A 131 -22.05 -10.71 0.63
N VAL A 132 -21.72 -9.45 0.91
CA VAL A 132 -21.19 -9.02 2.22
C VAL A 132 -22.21 -8.24 3.07
N ASN A 133 -23.49 -8.19 2.67
CA ASN A 133 -24.56 -7.60 3.49
C ASN A 133 -25.56 -8.63 4.06
N ARG A 134 -25.24 -9.94 4.02
CA ARG A 134 -26.12 -10.99 4.57
C ARG A 134 -25.77 -11.51 5.96
N VAL A 135 -24.81 -10.91 6.67
CA VAL A 135 -24.39 -11.37 8.02
C VAL A 135 -24.66 -10.34 9.13
N THR A 136 -25.20 -9.16 8.84
CA THR A 136 -25.42 -8.12 9.86
C THR A 136 -26.86 -7.61 9.85
N SER A 137 -27.82 -8.52 10.05
CA SER A 137 -29.16 -8.15 10.49
C SER A 137 -29.65 -9.14 11.55
N ASP A 138 -28.99 -9.17 12.70
CA ASP A 138 -29.65 -9.60 13.93
C ASP A 138 -29.23 -8.68 15.09
N PRO A 139 -29.98 -7.59 15.36
CA PRO A 139 -29.70 -6.67 16.46
C PRO A 139 -30.18 -7.19 17.83
N SER A 140 -30.47 -8.49 17.99
CA SER A 140 -31.12 -9.01 19.21
C SER A 140 -30.29 -9.95 20.08
N SER A 141 -29.05 -10.29 19.72
CA SER A 141 -28.19 -11.14 20.57
C SER A 141 -27.00 -10.34 21.13
N THR A 142 -27.24 -9.63 22.22
CA THR A 142 -26.15 -9.20 23.12
C THR A 142 -25.52 -10.46 23.71
N PRO A 143 -24.25 -10.80 23.44
CA PRO A 143 -23.57 -11.80 24.24
C PRO A 143 -23.33 -11.16 25.60
N ARG A 144 -24.12 -11.59 26.58
CA ARG A 144 -23.92 -11.30 28.00
C ARG A 144 -22.51 -11.78 28.37
N ILE A 145 -21.54 -10.88 28.37
CA ILE A 145 -20.19 -11.12 28.90
C ILE A 145 -20.35 -11.36 30.40
N SER A 146 -20.56 -12.63 30.74
CA SER A 146 -20.43 -13.11 32.10
C SER A 146 -18.98 -12.93 32.49
N HIS A 147 -18.70 -11.96 33.36
CA HIS A 147 -17.47 -11.88 34.14
C HIS A 147 -17.22 -13.24 34.79
N ARG A 148 -16.42 -14.09 34.14
CA ARG A 148 -15.82 -15.26 34.79
C ARG A 148 -14.56 -14.78 35.46
N HIS A 149 -14.63 -14.86 36.78
CA HIS A 149 -13.51 -14.77 37.68
C HIS A 149 -12.28 -15.53 37.15
N SER A 150 -11.16 -14.82 37.24
CA SER A 150 -9.80 -15.30 37.23
C SER A 150 -9.66 -16.64 37.99
N THR A 151 -9.30 -17.70 37.26
CA THR A 151 -8.66 -18.89 37.81
C THR A 151 -7.53 -19.28 36.86
N ALA A 152 -6.31 -19.06 37.34
CA ALA A 152 -5.02 -19.71 37.06
C ALA A 152 -4.66 -20.20 35.63
N PRO A 153 -3.40 -19.97 35.17
CA PRO A 153 -2.90 -20.53 33.92
C PRO A 153 -2.79 -22.07 34.00
N PRO A 154 -3.10 -22.80 32.91
CA PRO A 154 -2.88 -24.24 32.85
C PRO A 154 -1.38 -24.57 32.77
N ASP A 155 -0.99 -25.52 33.61
CA ASP A 155 0.33 -26.14 33.70
C ASP A 155 0.93 -26.54 32.35
N CYS A 156 2.18 -26.15 32.14
CA CYS A 156 3.08 -26.73 31.15
C CYS A 156 3.31 -28.21 31.48
N ARG A 157 2.48 -29.11 30.94
CA ARG A 157 2.81 -30.54 30.87
C ARG A 157 3.63 -30.84 29.62
N SER A 158 4.86 -31.28 29.88
CA SER A 158 5.83 -31.82 28.95
C SER A 158 5.26 -32.95 28.06
N PRO A 159 5.71 -33.08 26.80
CA PRO A 159 5.37 -34.22 25.96
C PRO A 159 6.10 -35.50 26.42
N ASP A 160 5.32 -36.56 26.66
CA ASP A 160 5.79 -37.92 26.94
C ASP A 160 6.62 -38.50 25.77
N PRO A 161 7.79 -39.12 26.03
CA PRO A 161 8.50 -39.91 25.06
C PRO A 161 8.10 -41.38 25.20
N GLY A 162 7.32 -41.91 24.23
CA GLY A 162 7.28 -43.34 24.00
C GLY A 162 5.94 -43.93 23.61
N SER A 163 5.79 -44.29 22.33
CA SER A 163 5.19 -45.57 21.96
C SER A 163 5.69 -46.03 20.59
N PRO A 164 6.07 -47.32 20.44
CA PRO A 164 6.67 -47.86 19.23
C PRO A 164 5.66 -48.55 18.31
N SER A 165 6.00 -48.54 17.01
CA SER A 165 5.94 -49.67 16.07
C SER A 165 4.59 -50.36 15.74
N SER A 166 4.13 -50.16 14.49
CA SER A 166 3.61 -51.22 13.60
C SER A 166 3.52 -50.67 12.16
N ARG A 167 4.49 -50.92 11.26
CA ARG A 167 4.69 -52.10 10.38
C ARG A 167 3.65 -52.26 9.24
N GLN A 168 4.01 -51.71 8.06
CA GLN A 168 3.96 -52.27 6.68
C GLN A 168 2.61 -52.52 5.94
N PRO A 169 2.57 -52.90 4.62
CA PRO A 169 3.35 -52.51 3.41
C PRO A 169 2.48 -52.39 2.11
N GLY A 170 3.11 -52.09 0.94
CA GLY A 170 2.63 -52.44 -0.42
C GLY A 170 2.42 -51.24 -1.36
N VAL A 171 3.31 -50.92 -2.32
CA VAL A 171 3.56 -51.54 -3.65
C VAL A 171 2.32 -51.58 -4.56
N HIS A 172 2.27 -50.69 -5.57
CA HIS A 172 1.89 -51.05 -6.94
C HIS A 172 2.19 -49.89 -7.91
N SER A 173 3.13 -50.11 -8.84
CA SER A 173 3.36 -49.26 -10.01
C SER A 173 2.68 -49.86 -11.25
N PRO A 174 2.00 -49.08 -12.11
CA PRO A 174 1.48 -49.56 -13.38
C PRO A 174 2.49 -49.43 -14.53
N LYS A 175 2.44 -50.42 -15.44
CA LYS A 175 3.24 -50.59 -16.67
C LYS A 175 2.55 -49.87 -17.86
N PRO A 176 3.29 -49.26 -18.81
CA PRO A 176 2.68 -48.68 -20.01
C PRO A 176 2.46 -49.71 -21.15
N PRO A 177 1.45 -49.46 -22.03
CA PRO A 177 1.04 -50.33 -23.15
C PRO A 177 1.92 -50.18 -24.43
N PRO A 178 1.77 -51.11 -25.40
CA PRO A 178 2.69 -51.32 -26.53
C PRO A 178 2.61 -50.28 -27.66
#